data_AF-A0A944E8C8-F1
#
_entry.id   AF-A0A944E8C8-F1
#
_cell.length_a   1.000
_cell.length_b   1.000
_cell.length_c   1.000
_cell.angle_alpha   90.00
_cell.angle_beta   90.00
_cell.angle_gamma   90.00
#
_symmetry.space_group_name_H-M   'P 1'
#
loop_
_entity.id
_entity.type
_entity.pdbx_description
1 polymer ?
#
loop_
_entity_poly.entity_id
_entity_poly.type
_entity_poly.pdbx_seq_one_letter_code
_entity_poly.pdbx_strand_id
1 'polypeptide(L)' 'MNDITWEEPFCGEGSACFRIGTDESDNAYVAVAGAEDHYLTDTREALRTLIRDIKAGKADHLL' A
#
# COMPACT_ATOMS: atom_id res chain seq x y z
N MET A 1 -7.35 10.92 11.89
CA MET A 1 -6.45 9.89 11.31
C MET A 1 -6.89 8.60 11.96
N ASN A 2 -8.03 8.09 11.48
CA ASN A 2 -8.91 7.18 12.21
C ASN A 2 -8.47 5.74 11.96
N ASP A 3 -8.25 4.99 13.04
CA ASP A 3 -8.36 3.53 13.18
C ASP A 3 -8.07 2.68 11.91
N ILE A 4 -6.93 2.90 11.27
CA ILE A 4 -6.48 2.02 10.19
C ILE A 4 -5.87 0.78 10.84
N THR A 5 -6.48 -0.38 10.62
CA THR A 5 -5.93 -1.66 11.04
C THR A 5 -4.91 -2.11 10.00
N TRP A 6 -3.63 -2.13 10.39
CA TRP A 6 -2.53 -2.52 9.50
C TRP A 6 -2.21 -4.01 9.59
N GLU A 7 -2.09 -4.66 8.44
CA GLU A 7 -1.59 -6.02 8.32
C GLU A 7 -0.06 -6.08 8.56
N GLU A 8 0.48 -7.29 8.64
CA GLU A 8 1.92 -7.51 8.68
C GLU A 8 2.60 -6.94 7.42
N PRO A 9 3.81 -6.36 7.55
CA PRO A 9 4.51 -5.79 6.40
C PRO A 9 4.92 -6.87 5.40
N PHE A 10 4.69 -6.59 4.12
CA PHE A 10 5.24 -7.34 3.01
C PHE A 10 6.57 -6.72 2.57
N CYS A 11 7.66 -7.48 2.70
CA CYS A 11 9.01 -7.04 2.33
C CYS A 11 9.54 -7.87 1.17
N GLY A 12 10.01 -7.22 0.11
CA GLY A 12 10.83 -7.87 -0.92
C GLY A 12 12.27 -8.07 -0.46
N GLU A 13 13.01 -9.02 -1.04
CA GLU A 13 14.45 -9.18 -0.77
C GLU A 13 15.21 -7.91 -1.23
N GLY A 14 15.66 -7.10 -0.27
CA GLY A 14 16.47 -5.89 -0.53
C GLY A 14 15.70 -4.60 -0.81
N SER A 15 14.37 -4.63 -0.75
CA SER A 15 13.49 -3.53 -1.18
C SER A 15 12.60 -3.00 -0.05
N ALA A 16 11.88 -1.90 -0.31
CA ALA A 16 11.00 -1.26 0.67
C ALA A 16 9.92 -2.23 1.19
N CYS A 17 9.67 -2.21 2.49
CA CYS A 17 8.57 -2.97 3.11
C CYS A 17 7.28 -2.16 3.05
N PHE A 18 6.19 -2.78 2.57
CA PHE A 18 4.89 -2.14 2.44
C PHE A 18 3.87 -2.77 3.40
N ARG A 19 2.91 -1.97 3.87
CA ARG A 19 1.78 -2.42 4.67
C ARG A 19 0.49 -2.09 3.96
N ILE A 20 -0.47 -3.00 4.08
CA ILE A 20 -1.85 -2.77 3.68
C ILE A 20 -2.64 -2.54 4.96
N GLY A 21 -3.53 -1.55 4.95
CA GLY A 21 -4.41 -1.27 6.07
C GLY A 21 -5.82 -1.00 5.60
N THR A 22 -6.80 -1.25 6.48
CA THR A 22 -8.21 -0.95 6.22
C THR A 22 -8.79 -0.13 7.36
N ASP A 23 -9.66 0.83 7.04
CA ASP A 23 -10.43 1.58 8.03
C ASP A 23 -11.81 0.95 8.31
N GLU A 24 -12.55 1.52 9.25
CA GLU A 24 -13.92 1.11 9.61
C GLU A 24 -14.95 1.31 8.47
N SER A 25 -14.60 2.06 7.44
CA SER A 25 -15.43 2.33 6.27
C SER A 25 -15.11 1.44 5.06
N ASP A 26 -14.28 0.40 5.25
CA ASP A 26 -13.83 -0.53 4.21
C ASP A 26 -12.94 0.14 3.14
N ASN A 27 -12.33 1.29 3.44
CA ASN A 27 -11.31 1.87 2.58
C ASN A 27 -9.98 1.15 2.79
N ALA A 28 -9.26 0.92 1.70
CA ALA A 28 -7.95 0.27 1.72
C ALA A 28 -6.83 1.29 1.49
N TYR A 29 -5.78 1.16 2.31
CA TYR A 29 -4.61 2.01 2.36
C TYR A 29 -3.34 1.19 2.10
N VAL A 30 -2.37 1.82 1.47
CA VAL A 30 -1.01 1.25 1.33
C VAL A 30 -0.01 2.26 1.86
N ALA A 31 0.90 1.83 2.73
CA ALA A 31 1.97 2.66 3.27
C ALA A 31 3.31 1.91 3.25
N VAL A 32 4.42 2.64 3.35
CA VAL A 32 5.72 2.05 3.66
C VAL A 32 5.76 1.77 5.16
N ALA A 33 6.27 0.60 5.56
CA ALA A 33 6.41 0.24 6.97
C ALA A 33 7.29 1.28 7.70
N GLY A 34 6.79 1.81 8.82
CA GLY A 34 7.43 2.89 9.56
C GLY A 34 7.12 4.31 9.05
N ALA A 35 6.31 4.44 7.99
CA ALA A 35 5.79 5.70 7.47
C ALA A 35 4.26 5.66 7.32
N GLU A 36 3.57 5.00 8.25
CA GLU A 36 2.10 4.79 8.22
C GLU A 36 1.29 6.10 8.24
N ASP A 37 1.88 7.20 8.71
CA ASP A 37 1.29 8.55 8.67
C ASP A 37 1.26 9.15 7.24
N HIS A 38 2.03 8.57 6.31
CA HIS A 38 2.11 8.96 4.90
C HIS A 38 1.71 7.79 4.00
N TYR A 39 0.40 7.51 3.95
CA TYR A 39 -0.14 6.52 3.02
C TYR A 39 0.04 6.97 1.56
N LEU A 40 0.44 6.04 0.70
CA LEU A 40 0.64 6.25 -0.74
C LEU A 40 -0.69 6.47 -1.47
N THR A 41 -1.79 5.94 -0.92
CA THR A 41 -3.15 6.07 -1.48
C THR A 41 -4.22 5.74 -0.44
N ASP A 42 -5.34 6.47 -0.48
CA ASP A 42 -6.57 6.27 0.32
C ASP A 42 -7.81 5.91 -0.51
N THR A 43 -7.71 5.88 -1.84
CA THR A 43 -8.88 5.66 -2.71
C THR A 43 -8.81 4.37 -3.51
N ARG A 44 -9.98 3.78 -3.76
CA ARG A 44 -10.13 2.57 -4.57
C ARG A 44 -9.64 2.75 -6.01
N GLU A 45 -9.72 3.96 -6.57
CA GLU A 45 -9.22 4.28 -7.90
C GLU A 45 -7.69 4.27 -7.98
N ALA A 46 -7.03 4.82 -6.96
CA ALA A 46 -5.57 4.81 -6.89
C ALA A 46 -5.03 3.41 -6.59
N LEU A 47 -5.69 2.61 -5.74
CA LEU A 47 -5.38 1.18 -5.58
C LEU A 47 -5.56 0.39 -6.89
N ARG A 48 -6.66 0.62 -7.62
CA ARG A 48 -6.89 -0.02 -8.93
C ARG A 48 -5.81 0.37 -9.93
N THR A 49 -5.36 1.62 -9.91
CA THR A 49 -4.29 2.11 -10.78
C THR A 49 -2.95 1.46 -10.43
N LEU A 50 -2.61 1.39 -9.14
CA LEU A 50 -1.43 0.69 -8.64
C LEU A 50 -1.43 -0.78 -9.07
N ILE A 51 -2.53 -1.51 -8.87
CA ILE A 51 -2.65 -2.92 -9.29
C ILE A 51 -2.49 -3.06 -10.82
N ARG A 52 -3.05 -2.14 -11.61
CA ARG A 52 -2.91 -2.15 -13.07
C ARG A 52 -1.46 -1.90 -13.49
N ASP A 53 -0.78 -0.97 -12.84
CA ASP A 53 0.60 -0.63 -13.15
C ASP A 53 1.58 -1.74 -12.72
N ILE A 54 1.34 -2.41 -11.60
CA ILE A 54 2.05 -3.64 -11.20
C ILE A 54 1.87 -4.72 -12.28
N LYS A 55 0.63 -4.99 -12.70
CA LYS A 55 0.34 -5.97 -13.76
C LYS A 55 0.93 -5.59 -15.13
N ALA A 56 1.12 -4.29 -15.37
CA ALA A 56 1.74 -3.77 -16.58
C ALA A 56 3.27 -3.76 -16.52
N GLY A 57 3.88 -4.28 -15.44
CA GLY A 57 5.34 -4.28 -15.25
C GLY A 57 5.93 -2.90 -14.97
N LYS A 58 5.10 -1.89 -14.69
CA LYS A 58 5.59 -0.54 -14.36
C LYS A 58 6.06 -0.41 -12.91
N ALA A 59 5.84 -1.41 -12.08
CA ALA A 59 6.39 -1.49 -10.74
C ALA A 59 7.61 -2.43 -10.67
N ASP A 60 8.11 -2.91 -11.82
CA ASP A 60 9.22 -3.88 -11.89
C ASP A 60 10.53 -3.32 -11.32
N HIS A 61 10.67 -1.98 -11.29
CA HIS A 61 11.81 -1.26 -10.68
C HIS A 61 11.61 -0.92 -9.19
N LEU A 62 10.51 -1.37 -8.57
CA LEU A 62 10.26 -1.23 -7.13
C LEU A 62 10.60 -2.51 -6.34
N LEU A 63 10.96 -3.59 -7.04
CA LEU A 63 11.45 -4.86 -6.47
C LEU A 63 12.98 -4.93 -6.59
#